data_AF-A0A535AJX2-F1
#
_entry.id   AF-A0A535AJX2-F1
#
_cell.length_a   1.000
_cell.length_b   1.000
_cell.length_c   1.000
_cell.angle_alpha   90.00
_cell.angle_beta   90.00
_cell.angle_gamma   90.00
#
_symmetry.space_group_name_H-M   'P 1'
#
loop_
_entity.id
_entity.type
_entity.pdbx_description
1 polymer ?
#
loop_
_entity_poly.entity_id
_entity_poly.type
_entity_poly.pdbx_seq_one_letter_code
_entity_poly.pdbx_strand_id
1 'polypeptide(L)'
;MPHQVHQRKFSRTIDQRKAMLRNLTLSVLRYERVKTTEAKAKEIRGQIDRMINLGKDGSLEARRRAAAWLPETVIVNKVFDDLAKRYTDRASGYTRTTRLPRRVGDNAPLTLIELMPHDEEKKAAETAEEKPRRRRLPSLRRGGGEKAEKAEKSEKAEKAEAKTDEKAAPKKATTRKKVPAKASSRSSSKED
;
A
#
# COMPACT_ATOMS: atom_id res chain seq x y z
N MET A 1 -1.73 -12.29 -38.36
CA MET A 1 -1.76 -12.25 -36.88
C MET A 1 -2.93 -13.09 -36.39
N PRO A 2 -2.83 -13.85 -35.29
CA PRO A 2 -4.01 -14.46 -34.68
C PRO A 2 -4.98 -13.34 -34.32
N HIS A 3 -6.07 -13.27 -35.07
CA HIS A 3 -7.23 -12.42 -34.84
C HIS A 3 -7.78 -12.82 -33.46
N GLN A 4 -8.00 -11.85 -32.55
CA GLN A 4 -8.50 -12.01 -31.15
C GLN A 4 -7.47 -12.00 -29.98
N VAL A 5 -6.23 -11.55 -30.17
CA VAL A 5 -5.33 -11.33 -29.01
C VAL A 5 -5.58 -9.96 -28.37
N HIS A 6 -6.62 -9.85 -27.53
CA HIS A 6 -6.95 -8.63 -26.77
C HIS A 6 -6.07 -8.40 -25.51
N GLN A 7 -5.10 -9.28 -25.25
CA GLN A 7 -4.26 -9.24 -24.06
C GLN A 7 -3.03 -8.35 -24.23
N ARG A 8 -2.65 -7.62 -23.18
CA ARG A 8 -1.42 -6.83 -23.17
C ARG A 8 -0.19 -7.73 -23.00
N LYS A 9 0.86 -7.54 -23.82
CA LYS A 9 2.09 -8.38 -23.75
C LYS A 9 3.03 -8.03 -22.60
N PHE A 10 3.00 -6.79 -22.10
CA PHE A 10 3.88 -6.27 -21.02
C PHE A 10 5.38 -6.50 -21.23
N SER A 11 5.84 -6.57 -22.48
CA SER A 11 7.23 -6.86 -22.85
C SER A 11 7.79 -8.12 -22.17
N ARG A 12 6.96 -9.16 -22.03
CA ARG A 12 7.30 -10.45 -21.40
C ARG A 12 6.93 -11.60 -22.32
N THR A 13 7.65 -12.71 -22.18
CA THR A 13 7.25 -14.00 -22.79
C THR A 13 5.94 -14.49 -22.18
N ILE A 14 5.30 -15.47 -22.82
CA ILE A 14 3.97 -15.96 -22.41
C ILE A 14 3.99 -16.49 -20.97
N ASP A 15 5.02 -17.26 -20.61
CA ASP A 15 5.11 -17.89 -19.29
C ASP A 15 5.37 -16.86 -18.19
N GLN A 16 6.31 -15.93 -18.43
CA GLN A 16 6.58 -14.83 -17.52
C GLN A 16 5.35 -13.93 -17.33
N ARG A 17 4.59 -13.68 -18.41
CA ARG A 17 3.35 -12.92 -18.34
C ARG A 17 2.30 -13.64 -17.50
N LYS A 18 2.08 -14.94 -17.75
CA LYS A 18 1.14 -15.76 -16.96
C LYS A 18 1.54 -15.77 -15.48
N ALA A 19 2.80 -16.01 -15.16
CA ALA A 19 3.30 -15.98 -13.79
C ALA A 19 3.08 -14.61 -13.12
N MET A 20 3.38 -13.51 -13.81
CA MET A 20 3.14 -12.16 -13.30
C MET A 20 1.65 -11.92 -13.00
N LEU A 21 0.74 -12.30 -13.91
CA LEU A 21 -0.70 -12.12 -13.71
C LEU A 21 -1.23 -13.01 -12.57
N ARG A 22 -0.75 -14.25 -12.45
CA ARG A 22 -1.07 -15.16 -11.34
C ARG A 22 -0.66 -14.55 -10.00
N ASN A 23 0.59 -14.10 -9.88
CA ASN A 23 1.12 -13.50 -8.66
C ASN A 23 0.38 -12.21 -8.28
N LEU A 24 0.03 -11.39 -9.26
CA LEU A 24 -0.69 -10.14 -9.00
C LEU A 24 -2.14 -10.41 -8.59
N THR A 25 -2.81 -11.39 -9.20
CA THR A 25 -4.15 -11.85 -8.80
C THR A 25 -4.13 -12.38 -7.37
N LEU A 26 -3.16 -13.24 -7.03
CA LEU A 26 -2.95 -13.76 -5.68
C LEU A 26 -2.72 -12.63 -4.68
N SER A 27 -1.90 -11.65 -5.03
CA SER A 27 -1.61 -10.50 -4.16
C SER A 27 -2.88 -9.69 -3.85
N VAL A 28 -3.77 -9.51 -4.83
CA VAL A 28 -5.03 -8.79 -4.61
C VAL A 28 -5.99 -9.60 -3.74
N LEU A 29 -6.11 -10.91 -3.96
CA LEU A 29 -6.98 -11.74 -3.11
C LEU A 29 -6.46 -11.86 -1.67
N ARG A 30 -5.13 -11.88 -1.50
CA ARG A 30 -4.47 -11.94 -0.20
C ARG A 30 -4.61 -10.65 0.58
N TYR A 31 -4.15 -9.53 0.01
CA TYR A 31 -4.05 -8.24 0.72
C TYR A 31 -5.23 -7.31 0.50
N GLU A 32 -6.15 -7.66 -0.40
CA GLU A 32 -7.35 -6.90 -0.79
C GLU A 32 -7.07 -5.52 -1.42
N ARG A 33 -5.86 -4.99 -1.29
CA ARG A 33 -5.42 -3.70 -1.82
C ARG A 33 -3.99 -3.78 -2.35
N VAL A 34 -3.79 -3.46 -3.62
CA VAL A 34 -2.47 -3.52 -4.27
C VAL A 34 -2.24 -2.30 -5.16
N LYS A 35 -1.06 -1.68 -5.03
CA LYS A 35 -0.62 -0.59 -5.92
C LYS A 35 0.16 -1.19 -7.09
N THR A 36 -0.26 -0.89 -8.32
CA THR A 36 0.40 -1.38 -9.53
C THR A 36 0.27 -0.36 -10.67
N THR A 37 0.75 -0.67 -11.86
CA THR A 37 0.58 0.20 -13.03
C THR A 37 -0.83 0.06 -13.61
N GLU A 38 -1.37 1.14 -14.19
CA GLU A 38 -2.73 1.16 -14.75
C GLU A 38 -2.95 0.02 -15.76
N ALA A 39 -1.96 -0.25 -16.61
CA ALA A 39 -2.02 -1.33 -17.59
C ALA A 39 -2.15 -2.71 -16.95
N LYS A 40 -1.40 -2.98 -15.86
CA LYS A 40 -1.48 -4.25 -15.12
C LYS A 40 -2.80 -4.37 -14.38
N ALA A 41 -3.24 -3.27 -13.75
CA ALA A 41 -4.51 -3.22 -13.03
C ALA A 41 -5.69 -3.57 -13.95
N LYS A 42 -5.74 -3.00 -15.17
CA LYS A 42 -6.83 -3.29 -16.13
C LYS A 42 -6.88 -4.77 -16.56
N GLU A 43 -5.73 -5.41 -16.73
CA GLU A 43 -5.67 -6.82 -17.16
C GLU A 43 -6.15 -7.78 -16.07
N ILE A 44 -5.81 -7.51 -14.80
CA ILE A 44 -6.16 -8.42 -13.69
C ILE A 44 -7.63 -8.34 -13.26
N ARG A 45 -8.37 -7.26 -13.59
CA ARG A 45 -9.78 -7.13 -13.17
C ARG A 45 -10.61 -8.34 -13.60
N GLY A 46 -10.49 -8.75 -14.87
CA GLY A 46 -11.20 -9.93 -15.38
C GLY A 46 -10.73 -11.25 -14.77
N GLN A 47 -9.47 -11.35 -14.36
CA GLN A 47 -8.95 -12.54 -13.68
C GLN A 47 -9.50 -12.66 -12.26
N ILE A 48 -9.53 -11.55 -11.51
CA ILE A 48 -10.08 -11.51 -10.15
C ILE A 48 -11.58 -11.79 -10.18
N ASP A 49 -12.32 -11.17 -11.10
CA ASP A 49 -13.75 -11.39 -11.23
C ASP A 49 -14.07 -12.86 -11.53
N ARG A 50 -13.27 -13.51 -12.40
CA ARG A 50 -13.41 -14.94 -12.68
C ARG A 50 -13.14 -15.80 -11.45
N MET A 51 -12.11 -15.49 -10.65
CA MET A 51 -11.80 -16.28 -9.45
C MET A 51 -12.91 -16.18 -8.40
N ILE A 52 -13.45 -14.98 -8.19
CA ILE A 52 -14.55 -14.77 -7.23
C ILE A 52 -15.84 -15.47 -7.71
N ASN A 53 -16.14 -15.42 -9.01
CA ASN A 53 -17.28 -16.14 -9.57
C ASN A 53 -17.15 -17.66 -9.37
N LEU A 54 -15.96 -18.24 -9.61
CA LEU A 54 -15.72 -19.65 -9.28
C LEU A 54 -15.93 -19.93 -7.78
N GLY A 55 -15.56 -19.00 -6.90
CA GLY A 55 -15.82 -19.07 -5.47
C GLY A 55 -17.31 -19.14 -5.15
N LYS A 56 -18.12 -18.30 -5.80
CA LYS A 56 -19.59 -18.26 -5.65
C LYS A 56 -20.28 -19.53 -6.15
N ASP A 57 -19.78 -20.14 -7.22
CA ASP A 57 -20.32 -21.39 -7.75
C ASP A 57 -20.20 -22.56 -6.75
N GLY A 58 -19.17 -22.56 -5.90
CA GLY A 58 -19.01 -23.52 -4.80
C GLY A 58 -18.72 -24.97 -5.19
N SER A 59 -18.77 -25.32 -6.48
CA SER A 59 -18.60 -26.71 -6.95
C SER A 59 -17.16 -27.23 -6.81
N LEU A 60 -17.02 -28.57 -6.70
CA LEU A 60 -15.70 -29.22 -6.66
C LEU A 60 -14.87 -28.91 -7.90
N GLU A 61 -15.51 -28.84 -9.07
CA GLU A 61 -14.85 -28.46 -10.32
C GLU A 61 -14.37 -27.03 -10.32
N ALA A 62 -15.17 -26.10 -9.80
CA ALA A 62 -14.77 -24.70 -9.66
C ALA A 62 -13.56 -24.57 -8.73
N ARG A 63 -13.53 -25.32 -7.62
CA ARG A 63 -12.40 -25.37 -6.70
C ARG A 63 -11.13 -25.93 -7.36
N ARG A 64 -11.23 -26.99 -8.16
CA ARG A 64 -10.11 -27.52 -8.96
C ARG A 64 -9.59 -26.51 -9.99
N ARG A 65 -10.49 -25.82 -10.69
CA ARG A 65 -10.14 -24.75 -11.64
C ARG A 65 -9.43 -23.58 -10.96
N ALA A 66 -9.91 -23.15 -9.80
CA ALA A 66 -9.27 -22.10 -9.02
C ALA A 66 -7.88 -22.52 -8.52
N ALA A 67 -7.73 -23.74 -8.00
CA ALA A 67 -6.44 -24.28 -7.53
C ALA A 67 -5.42 -24.46 -8.67
N ALA A 68 -5.86 -24.75 -9.90
CA ALA A 68 -4.97 -24.78 -11.06
C ALA A 68 -4.34 -23.42 -11.36
N TRP A 69 -5.05 -22.32 -11.07
CA TRP A 69 -4.59 -20.95 -11.30
C TRP A 69 -3.88 -20.33 -10.09
N LEU A 70 -4.44 -20.48 -8.90
CA LEU A 70 -3.90 -19.96 -7.64
C LEU A 70 -3.01 -21.03 -6.98
N PRO A 71 -1.69 -20.79 -6.84
CA PRO A 71 -0.77 -21.79 -6.30
C PRO A 71 -0.96 -22.08 -4.80
N GLU A 72 -1.70 -21.26 -4.07
CA GLU A 72 -1.82 -21.34 -2.61
C GLU A 72 -3.23 -21.75 -2.18
N THR A 73 -3.32 -22.85 -1.44
CA THR A 73 -4.58 -23.43 -0.96
C THR A 73 -5.31 -22.54 0.04
N VAL A 74 -4.58 -21.78 0.86
CA VAL A 74 -5.14 -20.85 1.85
C VAL A 74 -5.97 -19.76 1.16
N ILE A 75 -5.46 -19.21 0.05
CA ILE A 75 -6.17 -18.17 -0.71
C ILE A 75 -7.35 -18.77 -1.46
N VAL A 76 -7.24 -20.01 -1.96
CA VAL A 76 -8.38 -20.71 -2.54
C VAL A 76 -9.49 -20.83 -1.50
N ASN A 77 -9.21 -21.30 -0.28
CA ASN A 77 -10.23 -21.38 0.78
C ASN A 77 -10.85 -20.01 1.07
N LYS A 78 -10.04 -18.95 1.22
CA LYS A 78 -10.54 -17.57 1.40
C LYS A 78 -11.51 -17.14 0.28
N VAL A 79 -11.26 -17.54 -0.97
CA VAL A 79 -12.13 -17.23 -2.11
C VAL A 79 -13.49 -17.94 -2.00
N PHE A 80 -13.51 -19.22 -1.61
CA PHE A 80 -14.74 -20.01 -1.49
C PHE A 80 -15.51 -19.77 -0.20
N ASP A 81 -14.84 -19.30 0.86
CA ASP A 81 -15.44 -19.09 2.17
C ASP A 81 -15.82 -17.62 2.35
N ASP A 82 -14.84 -16.73 2.59
CA ASP A 82 -15.08 -15.34 2.95
C ASP A 82 -15.56 -14.49 1.76
N LEU A 83 -14.86 -14.58 0.62
CA LEU A 83 -15.15 -13.73 -0.53
C LEU A 83 -16.44 -14.15 -1.26
N ALA A 84 -16.75 -15.45 -1.29
CA ALA A 84 -18.00 -15.95 -1.84
C ALA A 84 -19.20 -15.40 -1.08
N LYS A 85 -19.18 -15.52 0.26
CA LYS A 85 -20.21 -14.93 1.15
C LYS A 85 -20.28 -13.41 1.01
N ARG A 86 -19.12 -12.77 0.82
CA ARG A 86 -19.03 -11.31 0.70
C ARG A 86 -19.74 -10.75 -0.52
N TYR A 87 -19.73 -11.48 -1.62
CA TYR A 87 -20.22 -10.97 -2.89
C TYR A 87 -21.42 -11.74 -3.44
N THR A 88 -22.20 -12.39 -2.58
CA THR A 88 -23.42 -13.14 -2.94
C THR A 88 -24.35 -12.31 -3.83
N ASP A 89 -24.67 -11.09 -3.39
CA ASP A 89 -25.66 -10.21 -4.05
C ASP A 89 -25.12 -9.49 -5.30
N ARG A 90 -23.80 -9.52 -5.52
CA ARG A 90 -23.15 -8.79 -6.62
C ARG A 90 -22.85 -9.73 -7.78
N ALA A 91 -23.32 -9.41 -8.98
CA ALA A 91 -23.11 -10.24 -10.18
C ALA A 91 -21.68 -10.15 -10.76
N SER A 92 -21.04 -8.97 -10.71
CA SER A 92 -19.68 -8.75 -11.23
C SER A 92 -19.08 -7.45 -10.70
N GLY A 93 -17.83 -7.14 -11.06
CA GLY A 93 -17.18 -5.89 -10.70
C GLY A 93 -16.82 -5.83 -9.22
N TYR A 94 -16.12 -6.86 -8.73
CA TYR A 94 -15.72 -6.94 -7.32
C TYR A 94 -14.53 -6.06 -6.99
N THR A 95 -13.86 -5.53 -8.01
CA THR A 95 -12.68 -4.66 -7.89
C THR A 95 -12.99 -3.20 -8.20
N ARG A 96 -12.49 -2.30 -7.35
CA ARG A 96 -12.42 -0.86 -7.57
C ARG A 96 -10.98 -0.48 -7.95
N THR A 97 -10.84 0.45 -8.89
CA THR A 97 -9.55 1.02 -9.26
C THR A 97 -9.54 2.53 -9.02
N THR A 98 -8.55 3.01 -8.30
CA THR A 98 -8.32 4.44 -8.03
C THR A 98 -7.00 4.86 -8.66
N ARG A 99 -7.01 5.91 -9.48
CA ARG A 99 -5.79 6.44 -10.09
C ARG A 99 -4.93 7.10 -9.03
N LEU A 100 -3.63 6.83 -9.07
CA LEU A 100 -2.63 7.42 -8.19
C LEU A 100 -1.75 8.40 -8.99
N PRO A 101 -0.98 9.26 -8.30
CA PRO A 101 0.07 10.04 -8.93
C PRO A 101 1.03 9.15 -9.73
N ARG A 102 1.62 9.73 -10.77
CA ARG A 102 2.59 9.02 -11.61
C ARG A 102 3.84 8.69 -10.80
N ARG A 103 4.44 7.54 -11.09
CA ARG A 103 5.64 7.10 -10.39
C ARG A 103 6.84 7.97 -10.74
N VAL A 104 7.61 8.35 -9.74
CA VAL A 104 8.84 9.11 -9.90
C VAL A 104 9.89 8.25 -10.61
N GLY A 105 10.59 8.82 -11.60
CA GLY A 105 11.64 8.15 -12.38
C GLY A 105 11.16 7.69 -13.76
N ASP A 106 10.26 6.72 -13.83
CA ASP A 106 9.74 6.17 -15.11
C ASP A 106 8.45 6.87 -15.59
N ASN A 107 7.93 7.81 -14.81
CA ASN A 107 6.67 8.52 -15.04
C ASN A 107 5.49 7.58 -15.34
N ALA A 108 5.49 6.35 -14.84
CA ALA A 108 4.44 5.39 -15.17
C ALA A 108 3.13 5.71 -14.42
N PRO A 109 1.94 5.60 -15.07
CA PRO A 109 0.67 5.80 -14.39
C PRO A 109 0.41 4.67 -13.40
N LEU A 110 0.28 5.01 -12.12
CA LEU A 110 -0.05 4.08 -11.05
C LEU A 110 -1.57 4.02 -10.82
N THR A 111 -2.01 2.89 -10.32
CA THR A 111 -3.40 2.64 -9.95
C THR A 111 -3.41 1.71 -8.75
N LEU A 112 -4.23 2.07 -7.77
CA LEU A 112 -4.56 1.24 -6.63
C LEU A 112 -5.77 0.39 -7.02
N ILE A 113 -5.61 -0.93 -7.00
CA ILE A 113 -6.71 -1.88 -7.17
C ILE A 113 -7.10 -2.44 -5.80
N GLU A 114 -8.39 -2.40 -5.50
CA GLU A 114 -8.93 -2.82 -4.21
C GLU A 114 -10.16 -3.70 -4.42
N LEU A 115 -10.36 -4.68 -3.55
CA LEU A 115 -11.62 -5.40 -3.42
C LEU A 115 -12.67 -4.48 -2.77
N MET A 116 -13.91 -4.55 -3.24
CA MET A 116 -14.98 -3.73 -2.71
C MET A 116 -15.30 -4.15 -1.26
N PRO A 117 -15.34 -3.22 -0.29
CA PRO A 117 -15.72 -3.57 1.08
C PRO A 117 -17.19 -4.00 1.15
N HIS A 118 -17.51 -4.78 2.17
CA HIS A 118 -18.89 -5.15 2.50
C HIS A 118 -19.73 -3.89 2.76
N ASP A 119 -20.98 -3.87 2.31
CA ASP A 119 -21.83 -2.69 2.45
C ASP A 119 -22.11 -2.33 3.92
N GLU A 120 -21.95 -3.29 4.85
CA GLU A 120 -22.00 -3.03 6.30
C GLU A 120 -20.76 -2.29 6.83
N GLU A 121 -19.57 -2.59 6.31
CA GLU A 121 -18.35 -1.84 6.66
C GLU A 121 -18.39 -0.41 6.14
N LYS A 122 -19.07 -0.18 5.00
CA LYS A 122 -19.29 1.17 4.49
C LYS A 122 -20.19 1.99 5.41
N LYS A 123 -21.31 1.42 5.89
CA LYS A 123 -22.18 2.09 6.87
C LYS A 123 -21.43 2.38 8.16
N ALA A 124 -20.61 1.45 8.65
CA ALA A 124 -19.80 1.67 9.85
C ALA A 124 -18.74 2.78 9.66
N ALA A 125 -18.12 2.87 8.48
CA ALA A 125 -17.16 3.92 8.15
C ALA A 125 -17.83 5.30 7.99
N GLU A 126 -19.02 5.37 7.37
CA GLU A 126 -19.82 6.60 7.24
C GLU A 126 -20.28 7.11 8.62
N THR A 127 -20.78 6.22 9.47
CA THR A 127 -21.20 6.56 10.85
C THR A 127 -20.01 7.02 11.72
N ALA A 128 -18.78 6.57 11.39
CA ALA A 128 -17.57 6.99 12.08
C ALA A 128 -17.05 8.37 11.59
N GLU A 129 -17.22 8.71 10.31
CA GLU A 129 -16.86 10.02 9.77
C GLU A 129 -17.88 11.12 10.10
N GLU A 130 -19.13 10.76 10.42
CA GLU A 130 -20.20 11.70 10.77
C GLU A 130 -20.19 12.16 12.24
N LYS A 131 -19.31 11.58 13.10
CA LYS A 131 -19.06 12.15 14.44
C LYS A 131 -18.47 13.55 14.27
N PRO A 132 -19.06 14.59 14.90
CA PRO A 132 -18.84 15.96 14.49
C PRO A 132 -17.37 16.31 14.64
N ARG A 133 -16.73 16.68 13.52
CA ARG A 133 -15.45 17.39 13.51
C ARG A 133 -15.59 18.52 14.52
N ARG A 134 -15.00 18.33 15.71
CA ARG A 134 -15.04 19.26 16.83
C ARG A 134 -14.86 20.67 16.27
N ARG A 135 -15.89 21.50 16.52
CA ARG A 135 -15.95 22.95 16.32
C ARG A 135 -14.55 23.53 16.14
N ARG A 136 -14.21 23.98 14.93
CA ARG A 136 -13.13 24.96 14.78
C ARG A 136 -13.56 26.14 15.66
N LEU A 137 -12.79 26.42 16.72
CA LEU A 137 -13.02 27.62 17.54
C LEU A 137 -13.07 28.82 16.58
N PRO A 138 -14.05 29.73 16.73
CA PRO A 138 -14.04 30.97 15.97
C PRO A 138 -12.76 31.71 16.32
N SER A 139 -11.91 31.97 15.32
CA SER A 139 -10.78 32.87 15.49
C SER A 139 -11.34 34.21 15.97
N LEU A 140 -11.04 34.54 17.23
CA LEU A 140 -11.33 35.84 17.81
C LEU A 140 -10.71 36.91 16.92
N ARG A 141 -11.57 37.55 16.13
CA ARG A 141 -11.37 38.91 15.67
C ARG A 141 -11.14 39.76 16.92
N ARG A 142 -9.90 40.20 17.12
CA ARG A 142 -9.61 41.39 17.91
C ARG A 142 -8.84 42.32 16.98
N GLY A 143 -9.55 43.32 16.49
CA GLY A 143 -9.03 44.33 15.59
C GLY A 143 -8.20 45.39 16.30
N GLY A 144 -7.68 46.30 15.48
CA GLY A 144 -7.38 47.69 15.82
C GLY A 144 -6.14 47.91 16.68
N GLY A 145 -5.10 48.51 16.08
CA GLY A 145 -3.96 49.04 16.84
C GLY A 145 -4.26 50.40 17.45
N GLU A 146 -3.53 50.74 18.53
CA GLU A 146 -2.91 52.04 18.78
C GLU A 146 -2.00 51.96 20.03
N LYS A 147 -0.90 52.70 20.01
CA LYS A 147 0.17 52.78 21.01
C LYS A 147 -0.17 53.77 22.13
N ALA A 148 0.35 53.52 23.36
CA ALA A 148 0.92 54.47 24.35
C ALA A 148 0.77 53.87 25.77
N GLU A 149 1.82 53.32 26.39
CA GLU A 149 2.68 53.98 27.40
C GLU A 149 1.93 54.66 28.57
N LYS A 150 2.01 54.09 29.79
CA LYS A 150 2.98 54.49 30.83
C LYS A 150 2.88 53.64 32.12
N ALA A 151 3.94 53.74 32.93
CA ALA A 151 4.30 53.06 34.19
C ALA A 151 5.00 51.70 33.98
N GLU A 152 6.31 51.60 33.79
CA GLU A 152 7.41 52.38 34.37
C GLU A 152 7.38 52.42 35.91
N LYS A 153 7.75 51.28 36.53
CA LYS A 153 8.47 51.23 37.81
C LYS A 153 9.05 49.84 38.05
N SER A 154 10.27 49.62 37.59
CA SER A 154 11.33 48.86 38.31
C SER A 154 12.62 48.80 37.48
N GLU A 155 13.10 49.95 37.02
CA GLU A 155 14.56 50.15 36.93
C GLU A 155 15.04 50.58 38.32
N LYS A 156 15.44 49.58 39.10
CA LYS A 156 16.44 49.72 40.15
C LYS A 156 17.25 48.43 40.22
N ALA A 157 18.00 48.17 39.15
CA ALA A 157 19.13 47.23 39.08
C ALA A 157 19.97 47.58 37.84
N GLU A 158 20.59 48.75 37.91
CA GLU A 158 21.93 49.08 37.43
C GLU A 158 22.61 48.12 36.44
N LYS A 159 22.73 48.60 35.19
CA LYS A 159 23.88 48.50 34.25
C LYS A 159 24.75 47.23 34.30
N ALA A 160 24.68 46.38 33.29
CA ALA A 160 25.38 46.50 32.00
C ALA A 160 26.89 46.18 32.07
N GLU A 161 27.24 44.97 31.64
CA GLU A 161 28.38 44.60 30.76
C GLU A 161 28.27 43.09 30.50
N ALA A 162 27.78 42.62 29.34
CA ALA A 162 28.42 42.59 28.03
C ALA A 162 29.64 41.64 27.92
N LYS A 163 29.38 40.52 27.20
CA LYS A 163 30.25 39.88 26.19
C LYS A 163 31.30 38.81 26.59
N THR A 164 31.19 37.72 25.81
CA THR A 164 32.23 36.89 25.16
C THR A 164 33.08 35.90 25.97
N ASP A 165 32.88 34.61 25.70
CA ASP A 165 33.86 33.60 25.21
C ASP A 165 33.20 32.21 25.35
N GLU A 166 32.70 31.55 24.30
CA GLU A 166 33.35 30.84 23.19
C GLU A 166 34.41 29.77 23.55
N LYS A 167 34.23 28.60 22.90
CA LYS A 167 35.11 27.43 22.70
C LYS A 167 35.19 26.36 23.79
N ALA A 168 35.37 25.07 23.50
CA ALA A 168 35.15 24.21 22.33
C ALA A 168 35.72 22.82 22.69
N ALA A 169 34.96 21.73 22.43
CA ALA A 169 35.42 20.38 22.03
C ALA A 169 36.29 19.56 23.05
N PRO A 170 36.45 18.20 22.96
CA PRO A 170 36.39 17.40 21.74
C PRO A 170 35.85 15.94 21.76
N LYS A 171 35.46 15.49 20.55
CA LYS A 171 35.67 14.20 19.83
C LYS A 171 35.85 12.85 20.57
N LYS A 172 35.09 11.83 20.12
CA LYS A 172 35.50 10.45 19.65
C LYS A 172 34.21 9.67 19.30
N ALA A 173 33.93 9.12 18.11
CA ALA A 173 34.65 8.24 17.19
C ALA A 173 35.00 6.85 17.77
N THR A 174 34.12 5.86 17.57
CA THR A 174 34.46 4.41 17.52
C THR A 174 33.33 3.63 16.80
N THR A 175 33.50 3.30 15.51
CA THR A 175 33.95 2.01 14.92
C THR A 175 32.93 0.86 14.89
N ARG A 176 32.58 0.49 13.66
CA ARG A 176 31.98 -0.76 13.19
C ARG A 176 32.78 -1.98 13.68
N LYS A 177 32.10 -3.05 14.08
CA LYS A 177 32.69 -4.39 14.17
C LYS A 177 31.94 -5.36 13.25
N LYS A 178 32.66 -5.76 12.20
CA LYS A 178 32.34 -6.79 11.20
C LYS A 178 32.80 -8.13 11.79
N VAL A 179 31.96 -9.17 11.75
CA VAL A 179 32.35 -10.55 12.10
C VAL A 179 32.32 -11.38 10.80
N PRO A 180 33.35 -12.21 10.53
CA PRO A 180 33.61 -12.74 9.19
C PRO A 180 32.84 -14.02 8.86
N ALA A 181 32.66 -14.21 7.55
CA ALA A 181 32.22 -15.45 6.91
C ALA A 181 33.28 -16.54 7.08
N LYS A 182 32.86 -17.75 7.45
CA LYS A 182 33.69 -18.96 7.43
C LYS A 182 33.32 -19.78 6.19
N ALA A 183 34.27 -19.86 5.27
CA ALA A 183 34.28 -20.82 4.18
C ALA A 183 34.78 -22.18 4.69
N SER A 184 34.13 -23.27 4.28
CA SER A 184 34.71 -24.61 4.27
C SER A 184 34.70 -25.13 2.84
N SER A 185 35.90 -25.16 2.25
CA SER A 185 36.24 -25.84 1.01
C SER A 185 36.65 -27.30 1.25
N ARG A 186 36.60 -28.10 0.16
CA ARG A 186 37.15 -29.45 -0.12
C ARG A 186 36.12 -30.59 -0.04
N SER A 187 36.09 -31.57 -0.95
CA SER A 187 36.75 -31.78 -2.25
C SER A 187 36.25 -33.10 -2.85
N SER A 188 36.13 -33.13 -4.17
CA SER A 188 36.16 -34.26 -5.13
C SER A 188 36.71 -35.64 -4.71
N SER A 189 36.01 -36.71 -5.15
CA SER A 189 36.51 -37.99 -5.70
C SER A 189 35.29 -38.92 -5.92
N LYS A 190 35.13 -39.81 -6.92
CA LYS A 190 35.79 -40.23 -8.16
C LYS A 190 34.95 -41.43 -8.67
N GLU A 191 34.82 -41.60 -9.98
CA GLU A 191 34.58 -42.85 -10.76
C GLU A 191 33.73 -44.01 -10.17
N ASP A 192 32.60 -44.33 -10.82
CA ASP A 192 32.30 -45.64 -11.48
C ASP A 192 31.00 -45.52 -12.30
#